data_AF-A0A081GI06-F1
#
_entry.id   AF-A0A081GI06-F1
#
_cell.length_a   1.000
_cell.length_b   1.000
_cell.length_c   1.000
_cell.angle_alpha   90.00
_cell.angle_beta   90.00
_cell.angle_gamma   90.00
#
_symmetry.space_group_name_H-M   'P 1'
#
loop_
_entity.id
_entity.type
_entity.pdbx_description
1 polymer ?
#
loop_
_entity_poly.entity_id
_entity_poly.type
_entity_poly.pdbx_seq_one_letter_code
_entity_poly.pdbx_strand_id
1 'polypeptide(L)'
;MLALVLPATDQCVKIDDPLSSLLDRIQAGDVNNADVRYFLSRLRTGEGEEQDASASIEIMRRSFAAFQARKAGNEASVESKLASLRDALDAEAQAADVITVKTAAFSGMQLEPLTALAARIAAEMESLPTTIIEWCYWLIDFMIGDRASYAALFGPDVETVKAVTRGKKAGGDSSDAEMELLKPALHLWLTGAPYAAIEASLGVSSDKIKTCKRARDFVMRLMNRRLYMIAGALSVLVQHALNEAGQVSANPAALEILPIAIRKGLASPEQVAFALRSPMIRSRVVLHRTYTQQFSSHQDLMGTDFQTVLHSVDARIGFQG
;
A
#
# COMPACT_ATOMS: atom_id res chain seq x y z
N MET A 1 25.76 7.16 13.50
CA MET A 1 25.01 7.83 12.41
C MET A 1 25.57 9.19 12.04
N LEU A 2 26.02 10.04 12.97
CA LEU A 2 26.64 11.35 12.65
C LEU A 2 27.93 11.27 11.80
N ALA A 3 28.73 10.21 11.96
CA ALA A 3 30.01 10.04 11.23
C ALA A 3 29.87 9.77 9.71
N LEU A 4 28.66 9.49 9.22
CA LEU A 4 28.39 9.31 7.77
C LEU A 4 27.98 10.62 7.07
N VAL A 5 27.72 11.68 7.84
CA VAL A 5 27.23 12.98 7.33
C VAL A 5 28.31 14.05 7.39
N LEU A 6 29.32 13.88 8.24
CA LEU A 6 30.42 14.83 8.41
C LEU A 6 31.63 14.43 7.56
N PRO A 7 32.29 15.37 6.84
CA PRO A 7 33.51 15.08 6.12
C PRO A 7 34.65 14.67 7.06
N ALA A 8 35.58 13.86 6.57
CA ALA A 8 36.75 13.38 7.32
C ALA A 8 37.81 14.47 7.62
N THR A 9 37.62 15.67 7.07
CA THR A 9 38.48 16.85 7.29
C THR A 9 37.68 17.97 7.91
N ASP A 10 38.28 18.72 8.84
CA ASP A 10 37.75 19.90 9.54
C ASP A 10 37.43 21.06 8.58
N GLN A 11 36.42 20.85 7.73
CA GLN A 11 35.83 21.86 6.87
C GLN A 11 34.48 22.24 7.45
N CYS A 12 34.25 23.54 7.64
CA CYS A 12 32.93 24.05 8.01
C CYS A 12 31.95 23.78 6.87
N VAL A 13 31.16 22.71 6.98
CA VAL A 13 30.07 22.41 6.05
C VAL A 13 28.87 23.27 6.40
N LYS A 14 28.32 23.97 5.40
CA LYS A 14 27.00 24.60 5.54
C LYS A 14 25.95 23.50 5.58
N ILE A 15 25.29 23.37 6.73
CA ILE A 15 24.16 22.46 6.91
C ILE A 15 22.91 23.26 6.59
N ASP A 16 22.36 23.04 5.41
CA ASP A 16 21.06 23.58 5.02
C ASP A 16 19.94 22.68 5.55
N ASP A 17 18.87 23.29 6.06
CA ASP A 17 17.71 22.53 6.55
C ASP A 17 16.84 22.10 5.35
N PRO A 18 16.62 20.78 5.13
CA PRO A 18 15.74 20.30 4.07
C PRO A 18 14.30 20.83 4.16
N LEU A 19 13.84 21.19 5.36
CA LEU A 19 12.48 21.70 5.61
C LEU A 19 12.25 23.08 5.01
N SER A 20 13.27 23.93 4.90
CA SER A 20 13.12 25.28 4.33
C SER A 20 12.59 25.23 2.90
N SER A 21 13.13 24.31 2.09
CA SER A 21 12.73 24.12 0.70
C SER A 21 11.28 23.64 0.54
N LEU A 22 10.77 22.86 1.49
CA LEU A 22 9.39 22.36 1.49
C LEU A 22 8.42 23.47 1.92
N LEU A 23 8.78 24.25 2.94
CA LEU A 23 7.99 25.40 3.39
C LEU A 23 7.90 26.50 2.33
N ASP A 24 8.98 26.75 1.60
CA ASP A 24 8.99 27.70 0.47
C ASP A 24 8.02 27.29 -0.64
N ARG A 25 7.99 25.99 -0.97
CA ARG A 25 7.08 25.44 -1.98
C ARG A 25 5.63 25.53 -1.54
N ILE A 26 5.34 25.22 -0.29
CA ILE A 26 3.98 25.36 0.28
C ILE A 26 3.53 26.82 0.21
N GLN A 27 4.40 27.77 0.62
CA GLN A 27 4.10 29.20 0.54
C GLN A 27 3.88 29.67 -0.91
N ALA A 28 4.61 29.10 -1.87
CA ALA A 28 4.44 29.38 -3.30
C ALA A 28 3.18 28.72 -3.91
N GLY A 29 2.44 27.92 -3.13
CA GLY A 29 1.25 27.20 -3.59
C GLY A 29 1.53 25.90 -4.34
N ASP A 30 2.77 25.40 -4.35
CA ASP A 30 3.15 24.12 -4.97
C ASP A 30 2.81 22.93 -4.04
N VAL A 31 1.55 22.86 -3.63
CA VAL A 31 1.03 21.81 -2.72
C VAL A 31 0.86 20.46 -3.41
N ASN A 32 0.87 20.43 -4.75
CA ASN A 32 0.70 19.21 -5.54
C ASN A 32 2.02 18.42 -5.73
N ASN A 33 3.15 18.99 -5.31
CA ASN A 33 4.44 18.33 -5.39
C ASN A 33 4.49 17.06 -4.52
N ALA A 34 5.06 15.97 -5.02
CA ALA A 34 5.13 14.69 -4.30
C ALA A 34 5.81 14.79 -2.94
N ASP A 35 6.89 15.57 -2.82
CA ASP A 35 7.63 15.74 -1.56
C ASP A 35 6.84 16.59 -0.55
N VAL A 36 6.12 17.60 -1.04
CA VAL A 36 5.24 18.46 -0.22
C VAL A 36 4.04 17.68 0.29
N ARG A 37 3.37 16.90 -0.57
CA ARG A 37 2.25 16.02 -0.17
C ARG A 37 2.70 15.01 0.87
N TYR A 38 3.87 14.39 0.68
CA TYR A 38 4.43 13.45 1.65
C TYR A 38 4.70 14.12 3.01
N PHE A 39 5.29 15.31 2.99
CA PHE A 39 5.59 16.09 4.19
C PHE A 39 4.33 16.49 4.97
N LEU A 40 3.31 17.04 4.30
CA LEU A 40 2.03 17.42 4.89
C LEU A 40 1.35 16.21 5.54
N SER A 41 1.32 15.08 4.84
CA SER A 41 0.74 13.84 5.32
C SER A 41 1.42 13.36 6.61
N ARG A 42 2.76 13.39 6.68
CA ARG A 42 3.53 12.99 7.86
C ARG A 42 3.37 13.90 9.08
N LEU A 43 3.16 15.19 8.89
CA LEU A 43 3.02 16.13 10.00
C LEU A 43 1.73 15.90 10.82
N ARG A 44 0.71 15.25 10.25
CA ARG A 44 -0.60 15.03 10.89
C ARG A 44 -0.67 13.80 11.80
N THR A 45 0.36 12.96 11.84
CA THR A 45 0.31 11.64 12.50
C THR A 45 0.88 11.58 13.92
N GLY A 46 0.77 12.67 14.70
CA GLY A 46 1.09 12.61 16.14
C GLY A 46 0.17 11.64 16.90
N GLU A 47 0.66 11.05 17.99
CA GLU A 47 -0.15 10.18 18.86
C GLU A 47 -0.86 11.04 19.94
N GLY A 48 -2.14 10.76 20.23
CA GLY A 48 -2.88 11.45 21.31
C GLY A 48 -3.28 12.90 21.01
N GLU A 49 -3.13 13.80 21.99
CA GLU A 49 -3.46 15.25 21.91
C GLU A 49 -2.64 16.01 20.82
N GLU A 50 -1.66 15.37 20.19
CA GLU A 50 -0.87 15.88 19.06
C GLU A 50 -1.61 15.88 17.71
N GLN A 51 -2.91 15.57 17.70
CA GLN A 51 -3.78 15.60 16.51
C GLN A 51 -4.19 17.02 16.07
N ASP A 52 -3.85 18.05 16.84
CA ASP A 52 -4.10 19.44 16.47
C ASP A 52 -3.06 19.91 15.44
N ALA A 53 -3.51 20.51 14.33
CA ALA A 53 -2.64 21.22 13.40
C ALA A 53 -1.71 22.20 14.14
N SER A 54 -2.17 22.75 15.27
CA SER A 54 -1.38 23.61 16.15
C SER A 54 -0.16 22.89 16.75
N ALA A 55 -0.22 21.59 17.04
CA ALA A 55 0.91 20.81 17.52
C ALA A 55 1.97 20.59 16.43
N SER A 56 1.55 20.25 15.20
CA SER A 56 2.43 20.12 14.03
C SER A 56 3.12 21.46 13.70
N ILE A 57 2.38 22.56 13.77
CA ILE A 57 2.92 23.91 13.60
C ILE A 57 3.92 24.25 14.71
N GLU A 58 3.67 23.86 15.96
CA GLU A 58 4.59 24.10 17.07
C GLU A 58 5.89 23.30 16.95
N ILE A 59 5.85 22.06 16.45
CA ILE A 59 7.05 21.29 16.11
C ILE A 59 7.85 22.01 15.01
N MET A 60 7.18 22.51 13.98
CA MET A 60 7.84 23.27 12.90
C MET A 60 8.39 24.62 13.37
N ARG A 61 7.73 25.28 14.33
CA ARG A 61 8.21 26.51 14.98
C ARG A 61 9.50 26.29 15.80
N ARG A 62 9.78 25.04 16.20
CA ARG A 62 11.01 24.62 16.90
C ARG A 62 12.06 23.99 15.99
N SER A 63 11.80 23.92 14.68
CA SER A 63 12.72 23.35 13.69
C SER A 63 14.03 24.13 13.56
N PHE A 64 15.04 23.49 12.97
CA PHE A 64 16.33 24.10 12.73
C PHE A 64 16.23 25.30 11.76
N ALA A 65 15.36 25.22 10.76
CA ALA A 65 15.01 26.32 9.85
C ALA A 65 14.45 27.53 10.61
N ALA A 66 13.52 27.30 11.53
CA ALA A 66 12.96 28.37 12.37
C ALA A 66 14.03 28.98 13.28
N PHE A 67 14.91 28.17 13.87
CA PHE A 67 16.04 28.63 14.66
C PHE A 67 17.03 29.49 13.86
N GLN A 68 17.41 29.04 12.66
CA GLN A 68 18.32 29.79 11.78
C GLN A 68 17.72 31.13 11.35
N ALA A 69 16.43 31.15 10.99
CA ALA A 69 15.75 32.36 10.59
C ALA A 69 15.62 33.38 11.73
N ARG A 70 15.34 32.93 12.98
CA ARG A 70 15.37 33.81 14.16
C ARG A 70 16.75 34.42 14.38
N LYS A 71 17.80 33.60 14.28
CA LYS A 71 19.18 34.08 14.38
C LYS A 71 19.53 35.11 13.31
N ALA A 72 18.92 35.02 12.13
CA ALA A 72 19.10 35.95 11.01
C ALA A 72 18.14 37.15 11.02
N GLY A 73 17.23 37.27 11.99
CA GLY A 73 16.22 38.34 12.04
C GLY A 73 15.04 38.19 11.08
N ASN A 74 14.86 37.01 10.47
CA ASN A 74 13.83 36.73 9.46
C ASN A 74 12.60 36.02 10.04
N GLU A 75 12.26 36.28 11.30
CA GLU A 75 11.19 35.57 12.01
C GLU A 75 9.81 35.75 11.36
N ALA A 76 9.52 36.94 10.82
CA ALA A 76 8.27 37.22 10.12
C ALA A 76 8.07 36.33 8.87
N SER A 77 9.15 35.99 8.17
CA SER A 77 9.10 35.10 7.00
C SER A 77 8.76 33.67 7.41
N VAL A 78 9.23 33.22 8.57
CA VAL A 78 8.89 31.89 9.10
C VAL A 78 7.43 31.82 9.51
N GLU A 79 6.91 32.80 10.25
CA GLU A 79 5.50 32.79 10.66
C GLU A 79 4.55 32.84 9.44
N SER A 80 4.91 33.55 8.36
CA SER A 80 4.15 33.53 7.10
C SER A 80 4.15 32.14 6.44
N LYS A 81 5.28 31.41 6.46
CA LYS A 81 5.36 30.03 5.96
C LYS A 81 4.57 29.06 6.83
N LEU A 82 4.60 29.23 8.15
CA LEU A 82 3.82 28.41 9.08
C LEU A 82 2.31 28.66 8.93
N ALA A 83 1.89 29.89 8.64
CA ALA A 83 0.50 30.18 8.29
C ALA A 83 0.07 29.45 7.01
N SER A 84 0.90 29.51 5.95
CA SER A 84 0.64 28.80 4.69
C SER A 84 0.59 27.27 4.89
N LEU A 85 1.46 26.73 5.76
CA LEU A 85 1.44 25.33 6.16
C LEU A 85 0.14 24.97 6.90
N ARG A 86 -0.33 25.82 7.81
CA ARG A 86 -1.59 25.62 8.53
C ARG A 86 -2.78 25.58 7.57
N ASP A 87 -2.86 26.53 6.66
CA ASP A 87 -3.92 26.60 5.65
C ASP A 87 -3.91 25.34 4.76
N ALA A 88 -2.73 24.87 4.36
CA ALA A 88 -2.58 23.63 3.59
C ALA A 88 -3.04 22.39 4.38
N LEU A 89 -2.70 22.30 5.66
CA LEU A 89 -3.13 21.21 6.55
C LEU A 89 -4.65 21.22 6.77
N ASP A 90 -5.23 22.40 7.00
CA ASP A 90 -6.66 22.58 7.24
C ASP A 90 -7.49 22.30 5.96
N ALA A 91 -7.02 22.74 4.79
CA ALA A 91 -7.67 22.45 3.51
C ALA A 91 -7.71 20.95 3.19
N GLU A 92 -6.62 20.21 3.45
CA GLU A 92 -6.58 18.75 3.28
C GLU A 92 -7.42 18.01 4.33
N ALA A 93 -7.54 18.56 5.55
CA ALA A 93 -8.35 17.98 6.62
C ALA A 93 -9.85 18.13 6.37
N GLN A 94 -10.30 19.28 5.88
CA GLN A 94 -11.71 19.51 5.56
C GLN A 94 -12.19 18.69 4.37
N ALA A 95 -11.29 18.30 3.48
CA ALA A 95 -11.61 17.55 2.26
C ALA A 95 -11.61 16.02 2.43
N ALA A 96 -10.97 15.47 3.48
CA ALA A 96 -10.78 14.03 3.62
C ALA A 96 -11.02 13.55 5.05
N ASP A 97 -11.62 12.37 5.14
CA ASP A 97 -11.83 11.67 6.41
C ASP A 97 -10.50 11.39 7.14
N VAL A 98 -10.51 11.49 8.47
CA VAL A 98 -9.35 11.43 9.36
C VAL A 98 -8.59 10.12 9.17
N ILE A 99 -9.27 8.99 8.95
CA ILE A 99 -8.59 7.71 8.71
C ILE A 99 -7.88 7.68 7.35
N THR A 100 -8.43 8.35 6.34
CA THR A 100 -7.88 8.36 4.98
C THR A 100 -6.56 9.14 4.96
N VAL A 101 -6.53 10.27 5.66
CA VAL A 101 -5.31 11.05 5.89
C VAL A 101 -4.26 10.23 6.65
N LYS A 102 -4.64 9.59 7.75
CA LYS A 102 -3.71 8.74 8.52
C LYS A 102 -3.15 7.62 7.66
N THR A 103 -4.00 6.97 6.87
CA THR A 103 -3.61 5.89 5.97
C THR A 103 -2.63 6.37 4.91
N ALA A 104 -2.86 7.54 4.30
CA ALA A 104 -1.93 8.19 3.36
C ALA A 104 -0.55 8.38 3.99
N ALA A 105 -0.51 8.89 5.22
CA ALA A 105 0.71 9.21 5.94
C ALA A 105 1.54 7.99 6.31
N PHE A 106 0.88 6.93 6.80
CA PHE A 106 1.56 5.68 7.16
C PHE A 106 2.02 4.88 5.95
N SER A 107 1.23 4.87 4.88
CA SER A 107 1.55 4.13 3.65
C SER A 107 2.51 4.90 2.73
N GLY A 108 2.63 6.22 2.90
CA GLY A 108 3.32 7.12 1.98
C GLY A 108 2.61 7.28 0.63
N MET A 109 1.33 6.94 0.55
CA MET A 109 0.51 7.08 -0.66
C MET A 109 -0.11 8.48 -0.73
N GLN A 110 -0.48 8.88 -1.94
CA GLN A 110 -1.19 10.13 -2.14
C GLN A 110 -2.60 10.04 -1.54
N LEU A 111 -3.09 11.15 -0.99
CA LEU A 111 -4.40 11.21 -0.34
C LEU A 111 -5.55 10.97 -1.33
N GLU A 112 -5.50 11.62 -2.48
CA GLU A 112 -6.54 11.60 -3.51
C GLU A 112 -6.99 10.20 -3.96
N PRO A 113 -6.10 9.26 -4.33
CA PRO A 113 -6.52 7.91 -4.66
C PRO A 113 -7.07 7.12 -3.47
N LEU A 114 -6.63 7.42 -2.24
CA LEU A 114 -7.19 6.79 -1.03
C LEU A 114 -8.59 7.32 -0.73
N THR A 115 -8.85 8.60 -0.97
CA THR A 115 -10.20 9.18 -0.90
C THR A 115 -11.12 8.56 -1.94
N ALA A 116 -10.63 8.35 -3.16
CA ALA A 116 -11.39 7.65 -4.20
C ALA A 116 -11.71 6.19 -3.82
N LEU A 117 -10.74 5.48 -3.23
CA LEU A 117 -10.96 4.14 -2.66
C LEU A 117 -12.02 4.17 -1.55
N ALA A 118 -11.91 5.09 -0.58
CA ALA A 118 -12.86 5.23 0.51
C ALA A 118 -14.28 5.52 0.01
N ALA A 119 -14.42 6.40 -0.99
CA ALA A 119 -15.71 6.71 -1.61
C ALA A 119 -16.32 5.48 -2.30
N ARG A 120 -15.51 4.68 -3.01
CA ARG A 120 -15.98 3.44 -3.64
C ARG A 120 -16.38 2.39 -2.60
N ILE A 121 -15.61 2.24 -1.53
CA ILE A 121 -15.93 1.37 -0.41
C ILE A 121 -17.30 1.75 0.16
N ALA A 122 -17.52 3.03 0.48
CA ALA A 122 -18.81 3.51 1.01
C ALA A 122 -19.98 3.25 0.05
N ALA A 123 -19.76 3.37 -1.26
CA ALA A 123 -20.78 3.11 -2.28
C ALA A 123 -21.15 1.62 -2.45
N GLU A 124 -20.21 0.71 -2.17
CA GLU A 124 -20.35 -0.74 -2.39
C GLU A 124 -20.43 -1.54 -1.07
N MET A 125 -20.81 -0.90 0.03
CA MET A 125 -20.75 -1.46 1.39
C MET A 125 -21.48 -2.80 1.55
N GLU A 126 -22.64 -2.97 0.91
CA GLU A 126 -23.43 -4.20 0.97
C GLU A 126 -22.90 -5.34 0.10
N SER A 127 -21.99 -5.03 -0.83
CA SER A 127 -21.45 -5.96 -1.82
C SER A 127 -19.93 -6.08 -1.76
N LEU A 128 -19.32 -5.77 -0.62
CA LEU A 128 -17.88 -5.86 -0.46
C LEU A 128 -17.39 -7.31 -0.61
N PRO A 129 -16.21 -7.52 -1.23
CA PRO A 129 -15.60 -8.83 -1.35
C PRO A 129 -15.40 -9.55 -0.02
N THR A 130 -15.47 -10.88 -0.04
CA THR A 130 -15.30 -11.72 1.16
C THR A 130 -14.03 -12.56 1.12
N THR A 131 -13.51 -12.82 -0.08
CA THR A 131 -12.29 -13.63 -0.26
C THR A 131 -11.10 -12.79 -0.73
N ILE A 132 -9.90 -13.31 -0.51
CA ILE A 132 -8.63 -12.67 -0.94
C ILE A 132 -8.61 -12.45 -2.46
N ILE A 133 -9.10 -13.43 -3.22
CA ILE A 133 -9.14 -13.36 -4.69
C ILE A 133 -10.10 -12.27 -5.15
N GLU A 134 -11.31 -12.21 -4.58
CA GLU A 134 -12.30 -11.18 -4.92
C GLU A 134 -11.79 -9.78 -4.56
N TRP A 135 -11.16 -9.60 -3.39
CA TRP A 135 -10.53 -8.31 -3.03
C TRP A 135 -9.47 -7.88 -4.03
N CYS A 136 -8.67 -8.83 -4.53
CA CYS A 136 -7.68 -8.52 -5.54
C CYS A 136 -8.31 -8.15 -6.88
N TYR A 137 -9.37 -8.85 -7.31
CA TYR A 137 -10.11 -8.49 -8.52
C TYR A 137 -10.75 -7.12 -8.41
N TRP A 138 -11.38 -6.84 -7.27
CA TRP A 138 -11.96 -5.54 -6.94
C TRP A 138 -10.93 -4.41 -7.05
N LEU A 139 -9.71 -4.62 -6.56
CA LEU A 139 -8.61 -3.67 -6.75
C LEU A 139 -8.22 -3.48 -8.22
N ILE A 140 -8.20 -4.55 -9.03
CA ILE A 140 -7.97 -4.41 -10.47
C ILE A 140 -9.11 -3.61 -11.12
N ASP A 141 -10.36 -3.88 -10.77
CA ASP A 141 -11.52 -3.15 -11.27
C ASP A 141 -11.51 -1.68 -10.88
N PHE A 142 -11.03 -1.35 -9.69
CA PHE A 142 -10.78 0.04 -9.27
C PHE A 142 -9.75 0.72 -10.16
N MET A 143 -8.64 0.06 -10.46
CA MET A 143 -7.61 0.63 -11.33
C MET A 143 -8.02 0.75 -12.81
N ILE A 144 -8.99 -0.05 -13.25
CA ILE A 144 -9.56 0.06 -14.59
C ILE A 144 -10.55 1.22 -14.63
N GLY A 145 -11.44 1.31 -13.64
CA GLY A 145 -12.48 2.34 -13.56
C GLY A 145 -11.94 3.75 -13.27
N ASP A 146 -10.83 3.86 -12.53
CA ASP A 146 -10.19 5.14 -12.20
C ASP A 146 -8.70 5.13 -12.55
N ARG A 147 -8.41 5.63 -13.77
CA ARG A 147 -7.04 5.69 -14.30
C ARG A 147 -6.16 6.74 -13.62
N ALA A 148 -6.75 7.80 -13.08
CA ALA A 148 -6.01 8.83 -12.35
C ALA A 148 -5.52 8.27 -11.02
N SER A 149 -6.40 7.61 -10.26
CA SER A 149 -6.03 6.93 -9.01
C SER A 149 -5.04 5.81 -9.24
N TYR A 150 -5.21 5.02 -10.31
CA TYR A 150 -4.22 4.01 -10.71
C TYR A 150 -2.83 4.62 -10.92
N ALA A 151 -2.72 5.70 -11.70
CA ALA A 151 -1.44 6.35 -11.97
C ALA A 151 -0.81 6.93 -10.69
N ALA A 152 -1.62 7.50 -9.79
CA ALA A 152 -1.16 8.02 -8.51
C ALA A 152 -0.65 6.91 -7.55
N LEU A 153 -1.37 5.78 -7.47
CA LEU A 153 -1.00 4.67 -6.59
C LEU A 153 0.24 3.92 -7.07
N PHE A 154 0.40 3.75 -8.38
CA PHE A 154 1.53 3.00 -8.96
C PHE A 154 2.74 3.88 -9.26
N GLY A 155 2.52 5.17 -9.54
CA GLY A 155 3.57 6.12 -9.91
C GLY A 155 4.47 5.56 -11.03
N PRO A 156 5.80 5.52 -10.85
CA PRO A 156 6.72 4.96 -11.85
C PRO A 156 6.49 3.48 -12.18
N ASP A 157 5.82 2.72 -11.30
CA ASP A 157 5.56 1.29 -11.53
C ASP A 157 4.41 1.02 -12.52
N VAL A 158 3.72 2.06 -13.02
CA VAL A 158 2.85 1.96 -14.21
C VAL A 158 3.62 1.39 -15.40
N GLU A 159 4.90 1.76 -15.55
CA GLU A 159 5.78 1.20 -16.59
C GLU A 159 6.05 -0.30 -16.41
N THR A 160 6.05 -0.77 -15.17
CA THR A 160 6.15 -2.21 -14.89
C THR A 160 4.86 -2.91 -15.31
N VAL A 161 3.69 -2.31 -15.07
CA VAL A 161 2.41 -2.87 -15.54
C VAL A 161 2.41 -2.99 -17.06
N LYS A 162 2.82 -1.94 -17.80
CA LYS A 162 2.96 -1.99 -19.27
C LYS A 162 3.86 -3.14 -19.72
N ALA A 163 5.03 -3.28 -19.10
CA ALA A 163 5.95 -4.38 -19.40
C ALA A 163 5.33 -5.77 -19.10
N VAL A 164 4.56 -5.87 -18.03
CA VAL A 164 3.89 -7.10 -17.62
C VAL A 164 2.71 -7.45 -18.51
N THR A 165 1.95 -6.49 -19.05
CA THR A 165 0.74 -6.73 -19.84
C THR A 165 1.00 -6.75 -21.36
N ARG A 166 2.10 -6.14 -21.83
CA ARG A 166 2.48 -6.08 -23.26
C ARG A 166 3.81 -6.75 -23.60
N GLY A 167 4.65 -7.03 -22.60
CA GLY A 167 6.04 -7.46 -22.80
C GLY A 167 7.04 -6.34 -23.13
N LYS A 168 6.59 -5.08 -23.19
CA LYS A 168 7.42 -3.89 -23.45
C LYS A 168 6.89 -2.66 -22.70
N LYS A 169 7.78 -1.70 -22.39
CA LYS A 169 7.43 -0.45 -21.69
C LYS A 169 6.88 0.64 -22.62
N ALA A 170 7.32 0.64 -23.89
CA ALA A 170 6.94 1.67 -24.85
C ALA A 170 5.44 1.60 -25.22
N GLY A 171 4.86 2.79 -25.48
CA GLY A 171 3.46 2.99 -25.83
C GLY A 171 2.75 3.91 -24.82
N GLY A 172 1.49 4.23 -25.09
CA GLY A 172 0.62 4.91 -24.13
C GLY A 172 0.27 4.03 -22.92
N ASP A 173 -0.69 4.46 -22.11
CA ASP A 173 -1.12 3.68 -20.94
C ASP A 173 -1.76 2.35 -21.31
N SER A 174 -1.71 1.39 -20.39
CA SER A 174 -2.31 0.07 -20.57
C SER A 174 -3.82 0.21 -20.77
N SER A 175 -4.35 -0.33 -21.86
CA SER A 175 -5.78 -0.41 -22.12
C SER A 175 -6.50 -1.26 -21.07
N ASP A 176 -7.82 -1.15 -21.00
CA ASP A 176 -8.62 -1.92 -20.04
C ASP A 176 -8.46 -3.42 -20.27
N ALA A 177 -8.49 -3.87 -21.53
CA ALA A 177 -8.24 -5.26 -21.90
C ALA A 177 -6.86 -5.78 -21.47
N GLU A 178 -5.84 -4.91 -21.46
CA GLU A 178 -4.50 -5.28 -21.00
C GLU A 178 -4.41 -5.34 -19.48
N MET A 179 -5.13 -4.47 -18.77
CA MET A 179 -5.23 -4.52 -17.31
C MET A 179 -6.01 -5.75 -16.84
N GLU A 180 -7.03 -6.16 -17.59
CA GLU A 180 -7.81 -7.37 -17.31
C GLU A 180 -6.94 -8.64 -17.30
N LEU A 181 -5.81 -8.68 -18.03
CA LEU A 181 -4.84 -9.78 -17.98
C LEU A 181 -4.22 -9.96 -16.59
N LEU A 182 -4.25 -8.94 -15.73
CA LEU A 182 -3.73 -9.03 -14.37
C LEU A 182 -4.59 -9.94 -13.49
N LYS A 183 -5.91 -10.04 -13.71
CA LYS A 183 -6.81 -10.89 -12.92
C LYS A 183 -6.46 -12.38 -13.02
N PRO A 184 -6.39 -13.01 -14.21
CA PRO A 184 -6.01 -14.43 -14.30
C PRO A 184 -4.57 -14.68 -13.85
N ALA A 185 -3.64 -13.74 -14.10
CA ALA A 185 -2.27 -13.84 -13.60
C ALA A 185 -2.21 -13.82 -12.07
N LEU A 186 -3.00 -12.94 -11.44
CA LEU A 186 -3.12 -12.84 -10.00
C LEU A 186 -3.76 -14.09 -9.41
N HIS A 187 -4.83 -14.60 -10.03
CA HIS A 187 -5.45 -15.85 -9.63
C HIS A 187 -4.45 -17.00 -9.56
N LEU A 188 -3.67 -17.19 -10.63
CA LEU A 188 -2.62 -18.22 -10.69
C LEU A 188 -1.48 -17.99 -9.68
N TRP A 189 -1.19 -16.73 -9.35
CA TRP A 189 -0.27 -16.37 -8.28
C TRP A 189 -0.82 -16.67 -6.89
N LEU A 190 -2.10 -16.45 -6.63
CA LEU A 190 -2.70 -16.75 -5.34
C LEU A 190 -2.95 -18.25 -5.15
N THR A 191 -3.20 -19.02 -6.22
CA THR A 191 -3.53 -20.46 -6.17
C THR A 191 -2.35 -21.42 -6.40
N GLY A 192 -1.12 -20.92 -6.31
CA GLY A 192 0.06 -21.79 -6.32
C GLY A 192 0.55 -22.26 -7.69
N ALA A 193 0.02 -21.76 -8.81
CA ALA A 193 0.39 -22.21 -10.16
C ALA A 193 1.80 -21.72 -10.59
N PRO A 194 2.62 -22.52 -11.30
CA PRO A 194 4.01 -22.17 -11.64
C PRO A 194 4.10 -20.92 -12.54
N TYR A 195 5.27 -20.26 -12.54
CA TYR A 195 5.49 -19.04 -13.34
C TYR A 195 5.22 -19.22 -14.84
N ALA A 196 5.42 -20.41 -15.40
CA ALA A 196 5.07 -20.68 -16.80
C ALA A 196 3.57 -20.52 -17.06
N ALA A 197 2.71 -20.93 -16.12
CA ALA A 197 1.26 -20.75 -16.25
C ALA A 197 0.87 -19.27 -16.15
N ILE A 198 1.50 -18.51 -15.25
CA ILE A 198 1.30 -17.06 -15.11
C ILE A 198 1.79 -16.33 -16.38
N GLU A 199 2.93 -16.73 -16.95
CA GLU A 199 3.44 -16.15 -18.19
C GLU A 199 2.47 -16.39 -19.36
N ALA A 200 1.90 -17.60 -19.45
CA ALA A 200 0.90 -17.95 -20.44
C ALA A 200 -0.39 -17.13 -20.28
N SER A 201 -0.89 -16.94 -19.05
CA SER A 201 -2.11 -16.17 -18.79
C SER A 201 -1.96 -14.69 -19.11
N LEU A 202 -0.73 -14.17 -19.10
CA LEU A 202 -0.40 -12.83 -19.56
C LEU A 202 -0.38 -12.72 -21.11
N GLY A 203 -0.67 -13.80 -21.84
CA GLY A 203 -0.78 -13.80 -23.30
C GLY A 203 0.53 -14.15 -24.02
N VAL A 204 1.50 -14.77 -23.34
CA VAL A 204 2.68 -15.33 -24.01
C VAL A 204 2.35 -16.74 -24.49
N SER A 205 2.49 -16.98 -25.80
CA SER A 205 2.31 -18.32 -26.38
C SER A 205 3.24 -19.34 -25.71
N SER A 206 2.73 -20.53 -25.40
CA SER A 206 3.43 -21.55 -24.60
C SER A 206 4.77 -21.97 -25.20
N ASP A 207 4.88 -22.01 -26.54
CA ASP A 207 6.10 -22.28 -27.31
C ASP A 207 7.19 -21.20 -27.15
N LYS A 208 6.80 -19.99 -26.75
CA LYS A 208 7.69 -18.84 -26.57
C LYS A 208 8.09 -18.59 -25.12
N ILE A 209 7.56 -19.38 -24.18
CA ILE A 209 7.89 -19.26 -22.76
C ILE A 209 9.31 -19.78 -22.53
N LYS A 210 10.23 -18.86 -22.26
CA LYS A 210 11.62 -19.16 -21.89
C LYS A 210 11.85 -18.82 -20.43
N THR A 211 12.26 -17.58 -20.17
CA THR A 211 12.70 -17.13 -18.84
C THR A 211 11.58 -16.64 -17.93
N CYS A 212 10.30 -16.80 -18.32
CA CYS A 212 9.12 -16.30 -17.60
C CYS A 212 9.31 -14.85 -17.10
N LYS A 213 9.66 -13.94 -18.02
CA LYS A 213 10.08 -12.58 -17.65
C LYS A 213 8.89 -11.78 -17.12
N ARG A 214 7.72 -11.87 -17.76
CA ARG A 214 6.54 -11.10 -17.38
C ARG A 214 5.98 -11.59 -16.05
N ALA A 215 5.92 -12.89 -15.83
CA ALA A 215 5.53 -13.49 -14.56
C ALA A 215 6.47 -13.08 -13.41
N ARG A 216 7.79 -13.06 -13.66
CA ARG A 216 8.76 -12.61 -12.65
C ARG A 216 8.58 -11.14 -12.30
N ASP A 217 8.44 -10.27 -13.30
CA ASP A 217 8.22 -8.84 -13.08
C ASP A 217 6.85 -8.59 -12.39
N PHE A 218 5.81 -9.32 -12.79
CA PHE A 218 4.49 -9.31 -12.14
C PHE A 218 4.61 -9.61 -10.65
N VAL A 219 5.25 -10.72 -10.27
CA VAL A 219 5.39 -11.10 -8.87
C VAL A 219 6.33 -10.16 -8.10
N MET A 220 7.55 -9.97 -8.60
CA MET A 220 8.60 -9.31 -7.83
C MET A 220 8.43 -7.79 -7.76
N ARG A 221 7.87 -7.18 -8.82
CA ARG A 221 7.79 -5.72 -8.93
C ARG A 221 6.37 -5.19 -8.76
N LEU A 222 5.34 -5.97 -9.05
CA LEU A 222 3.96 -5.55 -8.79
C LEU A 222 3.44 -6.13 -7.48
N MET A 223 3.34 -7.46 -7.35
CA MET A 223 2.73 -8.08 -6.15
C MET A 223 3.53 -7.76 -4.88
N ASN A 224 4.83 -8.06 -4.89
CA ASN A 224 5.71 -7.99 -3.71
C ASN A 224 6.20 -6.59 -3.36
N ARG A 225 5.81 -5.57 -4.13
CA ARG A 225 6.30 -4.20 -3.96
C ARG A 225 5.18 -3.17 -3.89
N ARG A 226 4.17 -3.29 -4.76
CA ARG A 226 3.11 -2.28 -4.89
C ARG A 226 1.76 -2.79 -4.44
N LEU A 227 1.29 -3.89 -5.01
CA LEU A 227 -0.07 -4.33 -4.77
C LEU A 227 -0.32 -4.69 -3.30
N TYR A 228 0.64 -5.35 -2.62
CA TYR A 228 0.47 -5.65 -1.20
C TYR A 228 0.42 -4.39 -0.32
N MET A 229 1.13 -3.32 -0.68
CA MET A 229 1.08 -2.05 0.06
C MET A 229 -0.28 -1.40 -0.12
N ILE A 230 -0.77 -1.32 -1.37
CA ILE A 230 -2.09 -0.76 -1.70
C ILE A 230 -3.19 -1.55 -0.99
N ALA A 231 -3.08 -2.88 -1.00
CA ALA A 231 -4.00 -3.74 -0.27
C ALA A 231 -3.95 -3.52 1.25
N GLY A 232 -2.80 -3.14 1.81
CA GLY A 232 -2.70 -2.78 3.22
C GLY A 232 -3.46 -1.50 3.54
N ALA A 233 -3.33 -0.48 2.72
CA ALA A 233 -4.13 0.74 2.84
C ALA A 233 -5.63 0.44 2.67
N LEU A 234 -6.00 -0.38 1.68
CA LEU A 234 -7.37 -0.83 1.46
C LEU A 234 -7.95 -1.52 2.70
N SER A 235 -7.23 -2.48 3.28
CA SER A 235 -7.71 -3.21 4.47
C SER A 235 -8.05 -2.28 5.62
N VAL A 236 -7.22 -1.25 5.86
CA VAL A 236 -7.47 -0.25 6.91
C VAL A 236 -8.73 0.57 6.62
N LEU A 237 -8.89 1.05 5.39
CA LEU A 237 -10.05 1.84 4.98
C LEU A 237 -11.35 1.02 5.08
N VAL A 238 -11.33 -0.23 4.62
CA VAL A 238 -12.49 -1.13 4.67
C VAL A 238 -12.86 -1.46 6.12
N GLN A 239 -11.88 -1.82 6.95
CA GLN A 239 -12.14 -2.11 8.37
C GLN A 239 -12.71 -0.89 9.09
N HIS A 240 -12.24 0.31 8.78
CA HIS A 240 -12.79 1.54 9.34
C HIS A 240 -14.25 1.75 8.91
N ALA A 241 -14.54 1.69 7.61
CA ALA A 241 -15.90 1.90 7.09
C ALA A 241 -16.91 0.89 7.66
N LEU A 242 -16.51 -0.38 7.80
CA LEU A 242 -17.33 -1.41 8.43
C LEU A 242 -17.60 -1.08 9.91
N ASN A 243 -16.57 -0.68 10.66
CA ASN A 243 -16.71 -0.31 12.07
C ASN A 243 -17.64 0.90 12.26
N GLU A 244 -17.54 1.93 11.42
CA GLU A 244 -18.43 3.09 11.45
C GLU A 244 -19.88 2.72 11.14
N ALA A 245 -20.08 1.79 10.20
CA ALA A 245 -21.40 1.26 9.88
C ALA A 245 -21.96 0.30 10.95
N GLY A 246 -21.20 -0.02 12.00
CA GLY A 246 -21.55 -1.04 12.99
C GLY A 246 -21.65 -2.45 12.37
N GLN A 247 -20.98 -2.67 11.24
CA GLN A 247 -20.94 -3.93 10.51
C GLN A 247 -19.64 -4.67 10.79
N VAL A 248 -19.69 -6.00 10.75
CA VAL A 248 -18.50 -6.85 10.79
C VAL A 248 -18.30 -7.44 9.42
N SER A 249 -17.05 -7.48 8.95
CA SER A 249 -16.70 -8.17 7.70
C SER A 249 -17.22 -9.61 7.75
N ALA A 250 -17.79 -10.09 6.64
CA ALA A 250 -18.15 -11.50 6.51
C ALA A 250 -16.92 -12.42 6.63
N ASN A 251 -15.71 -11.91 6.36
CA ASN A 251 -14.45 -12.60 6.61
C ASN A 251 -13.39 -11.62 7.13
N PRO A 252 -13.34 -11.38 8.46
CA PRO A 252 -12.37 -10.46 9.05
C PRO A 252 -10.92 -10.91 8.80
N ALA A 253 -10.64 -12.21 8.93
CA ALA A 253 -9.32 -12.77 8.68
C ALA A 253 -8.79 -12.45 7.27
N ALA A 254 -9.64 -12.54 6.23
CA ALA A 254 -9.23 -12.23 4.86
C ALA A 254 -8.71 -10.80 4.71
N LEU A 255 -9.34 -9.82 5.38
CA LEU A 255 -8.89 -8.42 5.38
C LEU A 255 -7.60 -8.23 6.20
N GLU A 256 -7.50 -8.87 7.36
CA GLU A 256 -6.33 -8.80 8.25
C GLU A 256 -5.05 -9.28 7.56
N ILE A 257 -5.15 -10.35 6.75
CA ILE A 257 -3.99 -10.94 6.08
C ILE A 257 -3.88 -10.64 4.59
N LEU A 258 -4.77 -9.82 4.02
CA LEU A 258 -4.78 -9.51 2.58
C LEU A 258 -3.39 -9.10 2.03
N PRO A 259 -2.62 -8.19 2.68
CA PRO A 259 -1.29 -7.83 2.20
C PRO A 259 -0.31 -9.00 2.23
N ILE A 260 -0.36 -9.82 3.29
CA ILE A 260 0.54 -10.97 3.48
C ILE A 260 0.23 -12.03 2.42
N ALA A 261 -1.06 -12.27 2.16
CA ALA A 261 -1.53 -13.22 1.18
C ALA A 261 -1.10 -12.86 -0.24
N ILE A 262 -1.25 -11.59 -0.63
CA ILE A 262 -0.78 -11.07 -1.93
C ILE A 262 0.73 -11.26 -2.05
N ARG A 263 1.50 -10.88 -1.03
CA ARG A 263 2.97 -10.95 -1.05
C ARG A 263 3.49 -12.39 -1.07
N LYS A 264 2.81 -13.33 -0.40
CA LYS A 264 3.21 -14.75 -0.37
C LYS A 264 2.58 -15.58 -1.49
N GLY A 265 1.57 -15.07 -2.17
CA GLY A 265 0.81 -15.78 -3.19
C GLY A 265 -0.05 -16.88 -2.59
N LEU A 266 -0.90 -16.53 -1.63
CA LEU A 266 -1.78 -17.45 -0.89
C LEU A 266 -3.23 -17.00 -1.03
N ALA A 267 -4.16 -17.93 -1.21
CA ALA A 267 -5.55 -17.65 -1.58
C ALA A 267 -6.53 -17.61 -0.40
N SER A 268 -6.13 -18.07 0.79
CA SER A 268 -7.00 -18.08 1.97
C SER A 268 -6.25 -17.78 3.28
N PRO A 269 -6.94 -17.32 4.34
CA PRO A 269 -6.37 -17.16 5.68
C PRO A 269 -5.70 -18.43 6.21
N GLU A 270 -6.31 -19.60 6.01
CA GLU A 270 -5.79 -20.90 6.44
C GLU A 270 -4.46 -21.21 5.77
N GLN A 271 -4.32 -20.89 4.47
CA GLN A 271 -3.06 -21.06 3.77
C GLN A 271 -1.97 -20.13 4.31
N VAL A 272 -2.33 -18.89 4.69
CA VAL A 272 -1.40 -17.96 5.35
C VAL A 272 -0.96 -18.51 6.69
N ALA A 273 -1.90 -18.97 7.53
CA ALA A 273 -1.62 -19.60 8.81
C ALA A 273 -0.69 -20.82 8.65
N PHE A 274 -1.00 -21.71 7.70
CA PHE A 274 -0.17 -22.88 7.40
C PHE A 274 1.25 -22.48 6.96
N ALA A 275 1.39 -21.44 6.14
CA ALA A 275 2.69 -20.92 5.72
C ALA A 275 3.51 -20.38 6.89
N LEU A 276 2.88 -19.75 7.87
CA LEU A 276 3.56 -19.26 9.08
C LEU A 276 4.04 -20.40 9.98
N ARG A 277 3.31 -21.53 9.99
CA ARG A 277 3.66 -22.72 10.77
C ARG A 277 4.59 -23.69 10.05
N SER A 278 4.80 -23.51 8.75
CA SER A 278 5.67 -24.35 7.92
C SER A 278 6.87 -23.58 7.35
N PRO A 279 7.74 -22.97 8.19
CA PRO A 279 8.82 -22.09 7.72
C PRO A 279 9.86 -22.79 6.83
N MET A 280 9.92 -24.12 6.87
CA MET A 280 10.84 -24.92 6.05
C MET A 280 10.39 -25.01 4.58
N ILE A 281 9.10 -24.82 4.28
CA ILE A 281 8.57 -24.89 2.91
C ILE A 281 8.73 -23.52 2.24
N ARG A 282 9.86 -23.32 1.56
CA ARG A 282 10.17 -22.03 0.90
C ARG A 282 9.50 -21.84 -0.45
N SER A 283 9.15 -22.93 -1.15
CA SER A 283 8.51 -22.85 -2.46
C SER A 283 7.01 -22.68 -2.30
N ARG A 284 6.45 -21.57 -2.81
CA ARG A 284 4.99 -21.32 -2.83
C ARG A 284 4.23 -22.48 -3.49
N VAL A 285 4.73 -22.99 -4.62
CA VAL A 285 4.08 -24.10 -5.35
C VAL A 285 4.03 -25.37 -4.49
N VAL A 286 5.12 -25.67 -3.79
CA VAL A 286 5.18 -26.83 -2.88
C VAL A 286 4.25 -26.60 -1.69
N LEU A 287 4.27 -25.40 -1.09
CA LEU A 287 3.39 -25.05 0.02
C LEU A 287 1.91 -25.26 -0.31
N HIS A 288 1.46 -24.77 -1.47
CA HIS A 288 0.09 -25.00 -1.94
C HIS A 288 -0.24 -26.49 -2.07
N ARG A 289 0.64 -27.27 -2.70
CA ARG A 289 0.44 -28.72 -2.85
C ARG A 289 0.39 -29.44 -1.51
N THR A 290 1.33 -29.13 -0.61
CA THR A 290 1.39 -29.73 0.74
C THR A 290 0.16 -29.36 1.55
N TYR A 291 -0.27 -28.09 1.49
CA TYR A 291 -1.51 -27.66 2.13
C TYR A 291 -2.71 -28.44 1.60
N THR A 292 -2.91 -28.54 0.28
CA THR A 292 -4.02 -29.31 -0.29
C THR A 292 -3.98 -30.79 0.09
N GLN A 293 -2.79 -31.38 0.20
CA GLN A 293 -2.61 -32.77 0.65
C GLN A 293 -3.00 -32.97 2.12
N GLN A 294 -2.67 -32.01 2.99
CA GLN A 294 -2.89 -32.11 4.44
C GLN A 294 -4.27 -31.61 4.89
N PHE A 295 -4.88 -30.67 4.15
CA PHE A 295 -6.12 -29.97 4.48
C PHE A 295 -7.19 -30.21 3.41
N SER A 296 -7.36 -31.46 2.99
CA SER A 296 -8.30 -31.89 1.94
C SER A 296 -9.79 -31.62 2.25
N SER A 297 -10.14 -31.36 3.51
CA SER A 297 -11.43 -30.81 3.93
C SER A 297 -11.27 -29.36 4.42
N HIS A 298 -11.73 -28.42 3.58
CA HIS A 298 -11.94 -27.03 4.00
C HIS A 298 -12.96 -27.03 5.15
N GLN A 299 -12.56 -26.54 6.33
CA GLN A 299 -13.58 -25.97 7.22
C GLN A 299 -13.77 -24.55 6.76
N ASP A 300 -15.02 -24.19 6.57
CA ASP A 300 -15.38 -22.81 6.37
C ASP A 300 -15.19 -22.06 7.70
N LEU A 301 -14.12 -21.28 7.81
CA LEU A 301 -13.84 -20.41 8.95
C LEU A 301 -14.27 -18.96 8.66
N MET A 302 -15.19 -18.76 7.71
CA MET A 302 -15.82 -17.46 7.46
C MET A 302 -16.35 -16.85 8.76
N GLY A 303 -16.24 -15.53 8.87
CA GLY A 303 -16.63 -14.76 10.04
C GLY A 303 -15.63 -14.78 11.21
N THR A 304 -14.52 -15.50 11.13
CA THR A 304 -13.51 -15.53 12.21
C THR A 304 -12.34 -14.57 11.96
N ASP A 305 -11.70 -14.13 13.05
CA ASP A 305 -10.44 -13.38 13.00
C ASP A 305 -9.25 -14.29 12.64
N PHE A 306 -8.13 -13.70 12.23
CA PHE A 306 -6.98 -14.50 11.80
C PHE A 306 -6.34 -15.29 12.95
N GLN A 307 -6.46 -14.82 14.19
CA GLN A 307 -5.93 -15.53 15.36
C GLN A 307 -6.65 -16.87 15.58
N THR A 308 -7.96 -16.89 15.40
CA THR A 308 -8.79 -18.10 15.46
C THR A 308 -8.42 -19.07 14.34
N VAL A 309 -8.22 -18.56 13.12
CA VAL A 309 -7.72 -19.37 11.99
C VAL A 309 -6.36 -19.99 12.31
N LEU A 310 -5.43 -19.22 12.88
CA LEU A 310 -4.12 -19.72 13.30
C LEU A 310 -4.24 -20.88 14.29
N HIS A 311 -5.04 -20.73 15.34
CA HIS A 311 -5.25 -21.80 16.33
C HIS A 311 -5.88 -23.06 15.71
N SER A 312 -6.82 -22.90 14.78
CA SER A 312 -7.44 -24.02 14.06
C SER A 312 -6.41 -24.80 13.23
N VAL A 313 -5.51 -24.09 12.54
CA VAL A 313 -4.41 -24.70 11.79
C VAL A 313 -3.40 -25.37 12.73
N ASP A 314 -3.06 -24.75 13.86
CA ASP A 314 -2.16 -25.32 14.87
C ASP A 314 -2.67 -26.65 15.41
N ALA A 315 -3.96 -26.71 15.76
CA ALA A 315 -4.59 -27.94 16.20
C ALA A 315 -4.43 -29.05 15.15
N ARG A 316 -4.72 -28.76 13.88
CA ARG A 316 -4.63 -29.75 12.79
C ARG A 316 -3.21 -30.25 12.54
N ILE A 317 -2.21 -29.36 12.61
CA ILE A 317 -0.80 -29.76 12.48
C ILE A 317 -0.39 -30.62 13.69
N GLY A 318 -0.78 -30.24 14.90
CA GLY A 318 -0.44 -30.96 16.14
C GLY A 318 -1.00 -32.38 16.24
N PHE A 319 -2.16 -32.66 15.62
CA PHE A 319 -2.78 -34.00 15.60
C PHE A 319 -2.29 -34.91 14.46
N GLN A 320 -1.43 -34.43 13.55
CA GLN A 320 -0.83 -35.24 12.48
C GLN A 320 0.61 -35.69 12.79
N GLY A 321 1.15 -35.31 13.95
CA GLY A 321 2.49 -35.67 14.44
C GLY A 321 2.52 -36.92 15.31
#